data_AF-A0AAP2DP31-F1
#
_entry.id   AF-A0AAP2DP31-F1
#
_cell.length_a   1.000
_cell.length_b   1.000
_cell.length_c   1.000
_cell.angle_alpha   90.00
_cell.angle_beta   90.00
_cell.angle_gamma   90.00
#
_symmetry.space_group_name_H-M   'P 1'
#
loop_
_entity.id
_entity.type
_entity.pdbx_description
1 polymer ?
#
loop_
_entity_poly.entity_id
_entity_poly.type
_entity_poly.pdbx_seq_one_letter_code
_entity_poly.pdbx_strand_id
1 'polypeptide(L)' 'MKKAIGLLLAVSVLVGACGPKSYYKTKEGKRKQKYYNEIQFGGKSAATMKKKF' A
#
# COMPACT_ATOMS: atom_id res chain seq x y z
N MET A 1 2.60 -25.00 -31.05
CA MET A 1 1.89 -23.70 -31.10
C MET A 1 0.96 -23.48 -29.90
N LYS A 2 -0.21 -24.11 -29.82
CA LYS A 2 -1.21 -23.87 -28.75
C LYS A 2 -0.69 -24.07 -27.32
N LYS A 3 0.14 -25.09 -27.10
CA LYS A 3 0.78 -25.41 -25.81
C LYS A 3 1.79 -24.33 -25.37
N ALA A 4 2.54 -23.76 -26.32
CA ALA A 4 3.51 -22.72 -26.04
C ALA A 4 2.84 -21.39 -25.68
N ILE A 5 1.74 -21.04 -26.36
CA ILE A 5 0.93 -19.85 -26.03
C ILE A 5 0.32 -19.98 -24.63
N GLY A 6 -0.21 -21.16 -24.29
CA GLY A 6 -0.72 -21.44 -22.94
C GLY A 6 0.35 -21.33 -21.85
N LEU A 7 1.55 -21.83 -22.12
CA LEU A 7 2.68 -21.71 -21.19
C LEU A 7 3.10 -20.25 -20.99
N LEU A 8 3.14 -19.46 -22.06
CA LEU A 8 3.54 -18.05 -22.02
C LEU A 8 2.52 -17.19 -21.25
N LEU A 9 1.23 -17.49 -21.39
CA LEU A 9 0.17 -16.89 -20.57
C LEU A 9 0.25 -17.28 -19.10
N ALA A 10 0.57 -18.53 -18.79
CA ALA A 10 0.73 -18.95 -17.39
C ALA A 10 1.91 -18.24 -16.72
N VAL A 11 3.03 -18.11 -17.43
CA VAL A 11 4.22 -17.40 -16.92
C VAL A 11 3.93 -15.91 -16.71
N SER A 12 3.21 -15.25 -17.63
CA SER A 12 2.91 -13.82 -17.49
C SER A 12 2.03 -13.52 -16.27
N VAL A 13 1.05 -14.37 -15.97
CA VAL A 13 0.20 -14.24 -14.78
C VAL A 13 0.99 -14.47 -13.49
N LEU A 14 1.85 -15.49 -13.46
CA LEU A 14 2.66 -15.80 -12.28
C LEU A 14 3.69 -14.71 -11.98
N VAL A 15 4.33 -14.14 -13.00
CA VAL A 15 5.31 -13.05 -12.83
C VAL A 15 4.60 -11.73 -12.48
N GLY A 16 3.42 -11.46 -13.04
CA GLY A 16 2.63 -10.26 -12.72
C GLY A 16 2.12 -10.22 -11.27
N ALA A 17 1.92 -11.39 -10.64
CA ALA A 17 1.44 -11.49 -9.26
C ALA A 17 2.51 -11.14 -8.20
N CYS A 18 3.79 -11.20 -8.53
CA CYS A 18 4.92 -10.91 -7.63
C CYS A 18 5.38 -9.44 -7.67
N GLY A 19 4.46 -8.51 -7.92
CA GLY A 19 4.74 -7.08 -7.93
C GLY A 19 5.11 -6.50 -6.55
N PRO A 20 5.71 -5.30 -6.50
CA PRO A 20 6.07 -4.64 -5.26
C PRO A 20 4.84 -4.44 -4.36
N LYS A 21 5.04 -4.64 -3.05
CA LYS A 21 3.95 -4.51 -2.08
C LYS A 21 3.36 -3.10 -2.16
N SER A 22 2.03 -2.99 -2.30
CA SER A 22 1.35 -1.69 -2.33
C SER A 22 1.79 -0.82 -1.15
N TYR A 23 2.00 0.48 -1.39
CA TYR A 23 2.66 1.38 -0.42
C TYR A 23 2.04 1.33 0.98
N TYR A 24 0.71 1.34 1.09
CA TYR A 24 -0.02 1.26 2.37
C TYR A 24 0.26 -0.03 3.18
N LYS A 25 0.73 -1.10 2.53
CA LYS A 25 1.10 -2.35 3.18
C LYS A 25 2.57 -2.39 3.64
N THR A 26 3.38 -1.41 3.24
CA THR A 26 4.77 -1.26 3.66
C THR A 26 4.83 -0.69 5.09
N LYS A 27 5.96 -0.89 5.79
CA LYS A 27 6.16 -0.35 7.15
C LYS A 27 6.03 1.17 7.17
N GLU A 28 6.59 1.84 6.17
CA GLU A 28 6.53 3.30 6.04
C GLU A 28 5.13 3.80 5.73
N GLY A 29 4.43 3.15 4.79
CA GLY A 29 3.06 3.51 4.43
C GLY A 29 2.12 3.38 5.62
N LYS A 30 2.22 2.30 6.40
CA LYS A 30 1.44 2.13 7.64
C LYS A 30 1.74 3.23 8.67
N ARG A 31 3.01 3.62 8.83
CA ARG A 31 3.41 4.70 9.75
C ARG A 31 2.76 6.04 9.35
N LYS A 32 2.83 6.39 8.06
CA LYS A 32 2.21 7.62 7.54
C LYS A 32 0.69 7.57 7.65
N GLN A 33 0.08 6.46 7.28
CA GLN A 33 -1.37 6.30 7.37
C GLN A 33 -1.87 6.49 8.80
N LYS A 34 -1.18 5.91 9.79
CA LYS A 34 -1.50 6.13 11.21
C LYS A 34 -1.41 7.62 11.60
N TYR A 35 -0.33 8.30 11.21
CA TYR A 35 -0.15 9.73 11.51
C TYR A 35 -1.27 10.59 10.94
N TYR A 36 -1.63 10.39 9.66
CA TYR A 36 -2.72 11.16 9.04
C TYR A 36 -4.09 10.81 9.64
N ASN A 37 -4.36 9.54 9.93
CA ASN A 37 -5.59 9.14 10.62
C ASN A 37 -5.70 9.78 12.01
N GLU A 38 -4.60 9.85 12.75
CA GLU A 38 -4.58 10.53 14.06
C GLU A 38 -4.89 12.02 13.95
N ILE A 39 -4.55 12.67 12.83
CA ILE A 39 -4.91 14.07 12.59
C ILE A 39 -6.39 14.21 12.21
N GLN A 40 -6.86 13.37 11.27
CA GLN A 40 -8.19 13.48 10.69
C GLN A 40 -9.31 13.09 11.65
N PHE A 41 -9.09 12.09 12.50
CA PHE A 41 -10.12 11.55 13.39
C PHE A 41 -9.95 12.01 14.85
N GLY A 42 -9.23 13.11 15.08
CA GLY A 42 -9.16 13.74 16.41
C GLY A 42 -8.29 13.00 17.44
N GLY A 43 -7.26 12.29 17.00
CA GLY A 43 -6.28 11.65 17.88
C GLY A 43 -5.35 12.64 18.61
N LYS A 44 -4.43 12.12 19.42
CA LYS A 44 -3.47 12.94 20.20
C LYS A 44 -2.72 13.96 19.33
N SER A 45 -2.32 13.54 18.12
CA SER A 45 -1.63 14.37 17.14
C SER A 45 -2.52 15.51 16.60
N ALA A 46 -3.83 15.29 16.45
CA ALA A 46 -4.78 16.34 16.08
C ALA A 46 -4.91 17.41 17.18
N ALA A 47 -4.95 17.00 18.45
CA ALA A 47 -5.04 17.92 19.58
C ALA A 47 -3.81 18.85 19.66
N THR A 48 -2.62 18.31 19.40
CA THR A 48 -1.38 19.09 19.33
C THR A 48 -1.36 20.05 18.14
N MET A 49 -1.87 19.62 16.98
CA MET A 49 -1.98 20.47 15.79
C MET A 49 -2.95 21.63 16.02
N LYS A 50 -4.13 21.37 16.61
CA LYS A 50 -5.12 22.40 16.97
C LYS A 50 -4.58 23.45 17.94
N LYS A 51 -3.63 23.09 18.81
CA LYS A 51 -3.01 24.03 19.77
C LYS A 51 -1.91 24.91 19.15
N LYS A 52 -1.40 24.53 17.98
CA LYS A 52 -0.31 25.24 17.28
C LYS A 52 -0.81 26.33 16.32
N PHE A 53 -2.06 26.23 15.89
CA PHE A 53 -2.77 27.25 15.10
C PHE A 53 -3.72 28.03 16.00
#